data_AF-A0A8J5FMI8-F1
#
_entry.id   AF-A0A8J5FMI8-F1
#
_cell.length_a   1.000
_cell.length_b   1.000
_cell.length_c   1.000
_cell.angle_alpha   90.00
_cell.angle_beta   90.00
_cell.angle_gamma   90.00
#
_symmetry.space_group_name_H-M   'P 1'
#
loop_
_entity.id
_entity.type
_entity.pdbx_description
1 polymer ?
#
loop_
_entity_poly.entity_id
_entity_poly.type
_entity_poly.pdbx_seq_one_letter_code
_entity_poly.pdbx_strand_id
1 'polypeptide(L)'
;MTTKKIDGNHLRMESNPEESVGKNVARGRGKNKVFWMEEESWALIRCLKDMTTDPFWKIDGGFKNNYMVEIRKKMIQKLPTFTKSVNHIESRIKTLKRKFHDINEMCRQSGFTWNDIKKKITYEETWYLEWIKNHMGPKVSVIYHSLIFQS
;
A
#
# COMPACT_ATOMS: atom_id res chain seq x y z
N MET A 1 -9.12 -23.38 -74.56
CA MET A 1 -8.92 -23.45 -73.10
C MET A 1 -7.42 -23.66 -72.87
N THR A 2 -6.53 -22.69 -73.13
CA THR A 2 -6.15 -21.50 -72.31
C THR A 2 -5.99 -21.88 -70.83
N THR A 3 -4.88 -21.64 -70.10
CA THR A 3 -3.65 -20.84 -70.26
C THR A 3 -2.69 -21.26 -69.12
N LYS A 4 -1.41 -21.50 -69.39
CA LYS A 4 -0.26 -20.62 -69.10
C LYS A 4 -0.21 -20.00 -67.68
N LYS A 5 0.82 -20.47 -66.96
CA LYS A 5 1.74 -19.79 -66.03
C LYS A 5 1.37 -18.38 -65.53
N ILE A 6 1.31 -18.28 -64.20
CA ILE A 6 1.85 -17.21 -63.32
C ILE A 6 2.33 -15.93 -64.02
N ASP A 7 1.53 -14.87 -63.85
CA ASP A 7 1.95 -13.48 -63.95
C ASP A 7 1.68 -12.80 -62.59
N GLY A 8 2.74 -12.26 -61.99
CA GLY A 8 2.65 -11.43 -60.80
C GLY A 8 2.33 -9.98 -61.17
N ASN A 9 1.38 -9.37 -60.47
CA ASN A 9 1.57 -8.11 -59.74
C ASN A 9 0.23 -7.65 -59.15
N HIS A 10 0.14 -7.59 -57.82
CA HIS A 10 -0.60 -6.53 -57.18
C HIS A 10 0.10 -6.15 -55.89
N LEU A 11 0.98 -5.15 -55.99
CA LEU A 11 1.39 -4.34 -54.86
C LEU A 11 0.15 -3.62 -54.33
N ARG A 12 -0.27 -3.99 -53.12
CA ARG A 12 -0.99 -3.08 -52.22
C ARG A 12 -0.39 -3.24 -50.84
N MET A 13 0.41 -2.24 -50.44
CA MET A 13 0.77 -2.04 -49.04
C MET A 13 -0.48 -1.58 -48.31
N GLU A 14 -0.92 -2.30 -47.28
CA GLU A 14 -1.82 -1.77 -46.25
C GLU A 14 -1.64 -2.59 -44.95
N SER A 15 -0.92 -1.96 -44.01
CA SER A 15 -1.03 -2.03 -42.54
C SER A 15 -1.36 -3.35 -41.80
N ASN A 16 -0.39 -3.77 -40.97
CA ASN A 16 -0.57 -4.51 -39.70
C ASN A 16 -1.48 -3.70 -38.74
N PRO A 17 -2.30 -4.35 -37.89
CA PRO A 17 -1.84 -4.55 -36.51
C PRO A 17 -2.32 -5.86 -35.85
N GLU A 18 -1.37 -6.59 -35.29
CA GLU A 18 -1.36 -7.07 -33.89
C GLU A 18 -2.72 -7.34 -33.24
N GLU A 19 -3.10 -8.62 -33.13
CA GLU A 19 -4.00 -9.06 -32.05
C GLU A 19 -3.18 -9.84 -31.01
N SER A 20 -2.49 -9.06 -30.16
CA SER A 20 -1.99 -9.56 -28.89
C SER A 20 -3.18 -9.93 -28.02
N VAL A 21 -3.32 -11.22 -27.71
CA VAL A 21 -4.31 -11.70 -26.73
C VAL A 21 -3.85 -11.22 -25.35
N GLY A 22 -4.15 -9.95 -25.06
CA GLY A 22 -4.09 -9.38 -23.74
C GLY A 22 -5.07 -10.13 -22.86
N LYS A 23 -4.54 -10.98 -21.98
CA LYS A 23 -5.31 -11.52 -20.85
C LYS A 23 -5.75 -10.33 -20.00
N ASN A 24 -6.94 -9.79 -20.29
CA ASN A 24 -7.65 -8.85 -19.44
C ASN A 24 -8.05 -9.60 -18.16
N VAL A 25 -7.11 -9.72 -17.23
CA VAL A 25 -7.43 -10.12 -15.87
C VAL A 25 -8.22 -8.97 -15.28
N ALA A 26 -9.54 -9.10 -15.30
CA ALA A 26 -10.47 -8.19 -14.65
C ALA A 26 -9.99 -7.94 -13.22
N ARG A 27 -9.54 -6.71 -12.96
CA ARG A 27 -9.07 -6.24 -11.65
C ARG A 27 -10.29 -6.12 -10.73
N GLY A 28 -10.74 -7.26 -10.22
CA GLY A 28 -11.80 -7.32 -9.21
C GLY A 28 -11.33 -6.71 -7.90
N ARG A 29 -12.14 -5.81 -7.34
CA ARG A 29 -11.95 -5.26 -5.99
C ARG A 29 -11.99 -6.43 -4.99
N GLY A 30 -10.87 -6.71 -4.32
CA GLY A 30 -10.80 -7.71 -3.24
C GLY A 30 -10.09 -9.04 -3.56
N LYS A 31 -9.61 -9.28 -4.80
CA LYS A 31 -8.98 -10.57 -5.16
C LYS A 31 -7.54 -10.76 -4.65
N ASN A 32 -6.87 -9.69 -4.22
CA ASN A 32 -5.51 -9.74 -3.66
C ASN A 32 -5.51 -9.29 -2.18
N LYS A 33 -6.26 -9.97 -1.33
CA LYS A 33 -6.22 -9.71 0.12
C LYS A 33 -4.92 -10.25 0.68
N VAL A 34 -3.92 -9.38 0.77
CA VAL A 34 -2.60 -9.72 1.33
C VAL A 34 -2.61 -9.54 2.83
N PHE A 35 -2.38 -10.63 3.55
CA PHE A 35 -2.22 -10.60 5.00
C PHE A 35 -0.83 -10.07 5.38
N TRP A 36 -0.76 -9.25 6.43
CA TRP A 36 0.50 -8.73 6.98
C TRP A 36 0.66 -9.25 8.40
N MET A 37 1.73 -10.02 8.62
CA MET A 37 2.14 -10.44 9.96
C MET A 37 2.65 -9.23 10.76
N GLU A 38 2.73 -9.39 12.07
CA GLU A 38 3.22 -8.34 12.95
C GLU A 38 4.70 -8.06 12.69
N GLU A 39 5.50 -9.12 12.55
CA GLU A 39 6.94 -9.05 12.28
C GLU A 39 7.23 -8.31 10.97
N GLU A 40 6.43 -8.58 9.93
CA GLU A 40 6.53 -7.89 8.64
C GLU A 40 6.14 -6.42 8.76
N SER A 41 5.13 -6.11 9.58
CA SER A 41 4.69 -4.73 9.82
C SER A 41 5.77 -3.94 10.55
N TRP A 42 6.37 -4.51 11.59
CA TRP A 42 7.48 -3.91 12.33
C TRP A 42 8.72 -3.75 11.47
N ALA A 43 9.09 -4.77 10.70
CA ALA A 43 10.22 -4.68 9.77
C ALA A 43 10.03 -3.55 8.76
N LEU A 44 8.81 -3.38 8.23
CA LEU A 44 8.49 -2.30 7.29
C LEU A 44 8.65 -0.93 7.97
N ILE A 45 8.09 -0.75 9.17
CA ILE A 45 8.19 0.51 9.93
C ILE A 45 9.66 0.84 10.21
N ARG A 46 10.46 -0.14 10.63
CA ARG A 46 11.90 0.04 10.87
C ARG A 46 12.63 0.43 9.60
N CYS A 47 12.40 -0.26 8.48
CA CYS A 47 13.02 0.08 7.19
C CYS A 47 12.67 1.50 6.73
N LEU A 48 11.43 1.94 6.93
CA LEU A 48 11.02 3.32 6.63
C LEU A 48 11.72 4.32 7.54
N LYS A 49 11.80 4.04 8.85
CA LYS A 49 12.51 4.88 9.82
C LYS A 49 13.99 5.03 9.45
N ASP A 50 14.67 3.92 9.20
CA ASP A 50 16.08 3.89 8.79
C ASP A 50 16.30 4.71 7.51
N MET A 51 15.34 4.65 6.58
CA MET A 51 15.39 5.40 5.32
C MET A 51 15.12 6.91 5.51
N THR A 52 14.26 7.30 6.45
CA THR A 52 14.04 8.73 6.77
C THR A 52 15.24 9.38 7.45
N THR A 53 16.07 8.60 8.16
CA THR A 53 17.26 9.10 8.85
C THR A 53 18.47 9.20 7.92
N ASP A 54 18.43 8.54 6.77
CA ASP A 54 19.52 8.54 5.80
C ASP A 54 19.38 9.70 4.81
N PRO A 55 20.29 10.70 4.84
CA PRO A 55 20.25 11.84 3.93
C PRO A 55 20.31 11.42 2.45
N PHE A 56 20.89 10.27 2.15
CA PHE A 56 20.98 9.77 0.78
C PHE A 56 19.59 9.53 0.18
N TRP A 57 18.60 9.13 0.97
CA TRP A 57 17.27 8.81 0.46
C TRP A 57 16.33 10.00 0.39
N LYS A 58 16.67 11.11 1.07
CA LYS A 58 15.83 12.30 1.17
C LYS A 58 15.96 13.17 -0.08
N ILE A 59 14.83 13.63 -0.59
CA ILE A 59 14.73 14.71 -1.59
C ILE A 59 13.75 15.76 -1.09
N ASP A 60 13.73 16.93 -1.72
CA ASP A 60 12.73 17.95 -1.41
C ASP A 60 11.32 17.38 -1.63
N GLY A 61 10.53 17.32 -0.55
CA GLY A 61 9.17 16.78 -0.57
C GLY A 61 9.04 15.26 -0.47
N GLY A 62 10.11 14.47 -0.28
CA GLY A 62 9.95 13.03 -0.08
C GLY A 62 11.20 12.17 -0.19
N PHE A 63 11.05 11.00 -0.84
CA PHE A 63 12.12 10.04 -1.09
C PHE A 63 12.51 9.99 -2.57
N LYS A 64 13.75 9.61 -2.84
CA LYS A 64 14.23 9.31 -4.20
C LYS A 64 13.33 8.29 -4.92
N ASN A 65 13.33 8.36 -6.25
CA ASN A 65 12.70 7.34 -7.09
C ASN A 65 13.22 5.94 -6.74
N ASN A 66 12.37 4.93 -6.92
CA ASN A 66 12.65 3.52 -6.61
C ASN A 66 12.89 3.17 -5.13
N TYR A 67 12.70 4.10 -4.17
CA TYR A 67 12.85 3.78 -2.74
C TYR A 67 12.03 2.58 -2.28
N MET A 68 10.86 2.34 -2.90
CA MET A 68 10.02 1.17 -2.61
C MET A 68 10.68 -0.16 -2.95
N VAL A 69 11.48 -0.20 -4.02
CA VAL A 69 12.27 -1.38 -4.40
C VAL A 69 13.35 -1.63 -3.36
N GLU A 70 14.01 -0.58 -2.87
CA GLU A 70 15.02 -0.71 -1.82
C GLU A 70 14.42 -1.09 -0.46
N ILE A 71 13.24 -0.56 -0.11
CA ILE A 71 12.49 -1.02 1.06
C ILE A 71 12.22 -2.53 0.93
N ARG A 72 11.74 -2.99 -0.24
CA ARG A 72 11.50 -4.42 -0.47
C ARG A 72 12.77 -5.25 -0.33
N LYS A 73 13.89 -4.78 -0.87
CA LYS A 73 15.18 -5.46 -0.75
C LYS A 73 15.62 -5.58 0.71
N LYS A 74 15.56 -4.49 1.47
CA LYS A 74 15.86 -4.49 2.92
C LYS A 74 14.91 -5.42 3.70
N MET A 75 13.64 -5.49 3.30
CA MET A 75 12.67 -6.41 3.88
C MET A 75 13.04 -7.88 3.64
N ILE A 76 13.43 -8.26 2.42
CA ILE A 76 13.88 -9.62 2.09
C ILE A 76 15.17 -9.98 2.85
N GLN A 77 16.09 -9.02 3.01
CA GLN A 77 17.30 -9.21 3.80
C GLN A 77 17.00 -9.45 5.29
N LYS A 78 16.06 -8.70 5.87
CA LYS A 78 15.66 -8.84 7.28
C LYS A 78 14.75 -10.05 7.51
N LEU A 79 13.95 -10.43 6.51
CA LEU A 79 12.95 -11.50 6.56
C LEU A 79 13.05 -12.33 5.27
N PRO A 80 13.86 -13.41 5.25
CA PRO A 80 14.03 -14.24 4.06
C PRO A 80 12.74 -14.88 3.53
N THR A 81 11.73 -15.03 4.40
CA THR A 81 10.41 -15.55 4.08
C THR A 81 9.45 -14.50 3.50
N PHE A 82 9.90 -13.25 3.30
CA PHE A 82 9.07 -12.15 2.82
C PHE A 82 8.73 -12.29 1.33
N THR A 83 7.45 -12.53 1.02
CA THR A 83 6.97 -12.79 -0.36
C THR A 83 6.25 -11.60 -1.01
N LYS A 84 5.99 -10.53 -0.27
CA LYS A 84 5.11 -9.44 -0.74
C LYS A 84 5.76 -8.61 -1.86
N SER A 85 4.95 -8.19 -2.83
CA SER A 85 5.38 -7.37 -3.95
C SER A 85 5.54 -5.90 -3.54
N VAL A 86 6.18 -5.10 -4.41
CA VAL A 86 6.31 -3.65 -4.23
C VAL A 86 4.93 -2.98 -4.11
N ASN A 87 3.95 -3.40 -4.91
CA ASN A 87 2.58 -2.88 -4.85
C ASN A 87 1.90 -3.16 -3.50
N HIS A 88 2.18 -4.33 -2.90
CA HIS A 88 1.66 -4.67 -1.57
C HIS A 88 2.27 -3.78 -0.49
N ILE A 89 3.59 -3.51 -0.58
CA ILE A 89 4.30 -2.60 0.32
C ILE A 89 3.73 -1.18 0.20
N GLU A 90 3.56 -0.67 -1.01
CA GLU A 90 2.98 0.66 -1.25
C GLU A 90 1.57 0.77 -0.63
N SER A 91 0.71 -0.22 -0.88
CA SER A 91 -0.63 -0.27 -0.29
C SER A 91 -0.60 -0.26 1.24
N ARG A 92 0.34 -0.99 1.84
CA ARG A 92 0.53 -1.02 3.30
C ARG A 92 1.00 0.32 3.83
N ILE A 93 1.97 0.97 3.17
CA ILE A 93 2.45 2.30 3.54
C ILE A 93 1.33 3.33 3.47
N LYS A 94 0.53 3.35 2.39
CA LYS A 94 -0.64 4.23 2.27
C LYS A 94 -1.64 4.02 3.41
N THR A 95 -1.88 2.76 3.77
CA THR A 95 -2.76 2.43 4.90
C THR A 95 -2.18 2.89 6.24
N LEU A 96 -0.89 2.70 6.47
CA LEU A 96 -0.21 3.17 7.69
C LEU A 96 -0.22 4.70 7.80
N LYS A 97 0.05 5.42 6.70
CA LYS A 97 -0.03 6.89 6.67
C LYS A 97 -1.43 7.40 7.00
N ARG A 98 -2.48 6.79 6.43
CA ARG A 98 -3.86 7.16 6.75
C ARG A 98 -4.18 6.93 8.22
N LYS A 99 -3.86 5.74 8.76
CA LYS A 99 -4.08 5.45 10.19
C LYS A 99 -3.33 6.43 11.10
N PHE A 100 -2.09 6.76 10.76
CA PHE A 100 -1.31 7.75 11.51
C PHE A 100 -1.95 9.14 11.44
N HIS A 101 -2.42 9.55 10.26
CA HIS A 101 -3.15 10.81 10.11
C HIS A 101 -4.42 10.84 10.96
N ASP A 102 -5.22 9.78 10.93
CA ASP A 102 -6.44 9.65 11.73
C ASP A 102 -6.12 9.75 13.23
N ILE A 103 -5.08 9.03 13.69
CA ILE A 103 -4.57 9.11 15.07
C ILE A 103 -4.10 10.51 15.43
N ASN A 104 -3.32 11.12 14.56
CA ASN A 104 -2.75 12.43 14.81
C ASN A 104 -3.82 13.53 14.82
N GLU A 105 -4.88 13.38 14.02
CA GLU A 105 -6.04 14.28 14.05
C GLU A 105 -6.86 14.10 15.32
N MET A 106 -7.08 12.85 15.75
CA MET A 106 -7.67 12.55 17.06
C MET A 106 -6.85 13.21 18.18
N CYS A 107 -5.53 13.05 18.20
CA CYS A 107 -4.66 13.67 19.22
C CYS A 107 -4.65 15.21 19.21
N ARG A 108 -5.10 15.87 18.14
CA ARG A 108 -5.26 17.33 18.12
C ARG A 108 -6.56 17.80 18.78
N GLN A 109 -7.55 16.92 18.89
CA GLN A 109 -8.81 17.21 19.58
C GLN A 109 -8.62 16.97 21.09
N SER A 110 -9.27 17.79 21.92
CA SER A 110 -9.22 17.64 23.38
C SER A 110 -9.80 16.28 23.78
N GLY A 111 -9.09 15.51 24.61
CA GLY A 111 -9.57 14.22 25.13
C GLY A 111 -8.71 13.01 24.76
N PHE A 112 -7.75 13.15 23.84
CA PHE A 112 -6.76 12.13 23.52
C PHE A 112 -5.36 12.53 23.96
N THR A 113 -4.68 11.60 24.63
CA THR A 113 -3.27 11.74 25.00
C THR A 113 -2.49 10.52 24.53
N TRP A 114 -1.30 10.74 24.00
CA TRP A 114 -0.39 9.65 23.68
C TRP A 114 0.31 9.19 24.96
N ASN A 115 0.18 7.90 25.30
CA ASN A 115 0.92 7.31 26.40
C ASN A 115 2.24 6.73 25.88
N ASP A 116 3.33 7.47 26.06
CA ASP A 116 4.65 7.07 25.59
C ASP A 116 5.20 5.79 26.23
N ILE A 117 4.73 5.43 27.43
CA ILE A 117 5.18 4.24 28.14
C ILE A 117 4.48 3.00 27.57
N LYS A 118 3.16 3.07 27.42
CA LYS A 118 2.33 1.97 26.90
C LYS A 118 2.34 1.89 25.38
N LYS A 119 2.84 2.93 24.69
CA LYS A 119 2.75 3.11 23.23
C LYS A 119 1.30 3.00 22.73
N LYS A 120 0.36 3.51 23.52
CA LYS A 120 -1.09 3.46 23.28
C LYS A 120 -1.68 4.85 23.44
N ILE A 121 -2.79 5.11 22.76
CA ILE A 121 -3.58 6.33 22.96
C ILE A 121 -4.44 6.11 24.20
N THR A 122 -4.35 7.02 25.16
CA THR A 122 -5.29 7.13 26.28
C THR A 122 -6.37 8.14 25.93
N TYR A 123 -7.61 7.82 26.30
CA TYR A 123 -8.76 8.68 26.04
C TYR A 123 -9.73 8.70 27.22
N GLU A 124 -10.54 9.74 27.27
CA GLU A 124 -11.76 9.74 28.07
C GLU A 124 -12.84 8.92 27.35
N GLU A 125 -13.40 7.92 28.04
CA GLU A 125 -14.31 6.92 27.45
C GLU A 125 -15.58 7.55 26.86
N THR A 126 -16.18 8.49 27.60
CA THR A 126 -17.35 9.29 27.20
C THR A 126 -17.09 10.03 25.88
N TRP A 127 -15.95 10.71 25.79
CA TRP A 127 -15.53 11.44 24.59
C TRP A 127 -15.32 10.50 23.39
N TYR A 128 -14.64 9.36 23.60
CA TYR A 128 -14.37 8.38 22.53
C TYR A 128 -15.67 7.81 21.94
N LEU A 129 -16.65 7.50 22.79
CA LEU A 129 -17.96 7.02 22.36
C LEU A 129 -18.74 8.08 21.56
N GLU A 130 -18.68 9.35 21.96
CA GLU A 130 -19.28 10.45 21.20
C GLU A 130 -18.58 10.68 19.86
N TRP A 131 -17.26 10.61 19.82
CA TRP A 131 -16.50 10.77 18.59
C TRP A 131 -16.81 9.65 17.58
N ILE A 132 -16.87 8.38 18.03
CA ILE A 132 -17.30 7.26 17.18
C ILE A 132 -18.69 7.52 16.62
N LYS A 133 -19.64 7.94 17.47
CA LYS A 133 -21.02 8.22 17.05
C LYS A 133 -21.09 9.29 15.95
N ASN A 134 -20.20 10.28 16.01
CA ASN A 134 -20.20 11.42 15.10
C ASN A 134 -19.33 11.23 13.84
N HIS A 135 -18.30 10.36 13.89
CA HIS A 135 -17.29 10.25 12.82
C HIS A 135 -17.14 8.85 12.22
N MET A 136 -17.75 7.82 12.81
CA MET A 136 -17.56 6.43 12.38
C MET A 136 -18.88 5.68 12.21
N GLY A 137 -19.08 5.10 11.03
CA GLY A 137 -20.11 4.07 10.86
C GLY A 137 -19.80 2.82 11.71
N PRO A 138 -20.82 2.02 12.09
CA PRO A 138 -20.71 0.93 13.07
C PRO A 138 -19.63 -0.13 12.79
N LYS A 139 -19.14 -0.22 11.55
CA LYS A 139 -18.08 -1.16 11.14
C LYS A 139 -16.65 -0.70 11.46
N VAL A 140 -16.44 0.58 11.76
CA VAL A 140 -15.09 1.15 11.96
C VAL A 140 -14.67 1.10 13.44
N SER A 141 -15.63 1.22 14.38
CA SER A 141 -15.42 1.13 15.83
C SER A 141 -14.64 -0.13 16.27
N VAL A 142 -15.00 -1.31 15.74
CA VAL A 142 -14.37 -2.60 16.11
C VAL A 142 -12.90 -2.67 15.70
N ILE A 143 -12.53 -2.04 14.58
CA ILE A 143 -11.16 -2.06 14.06
C ILE A 143 -10.23 -1.18 14.91
N TYR A 144 -10.74 -0.05 15.41
CA TYR A 144 -9.96 0.88 16.22
C TYR A 144 -9.74 0.39 17.64
N HIS A 145 -10.75 -0.23 18.26
CA HIS A 145 -10.59 -0.86 19.57
C HIS A 145 -9.54 -1.99 19.52
N SER A 146 -9.55 -2.86 18.51
CA SER A 146 -8.51 -3.91 18.37
C SER A 146 -7.11 -3.35 18.05
N LEU A 147 -7.00 -2.27 17.27
CA LEU A 147 -5.69 -1.67 16.91
C LEU A 147 -5.05 -0.85 18.03
N ILE A 148 -5.84 -0.24 18.91
CA ILE A 148 -5.35 0.60 20.01
C ILE A 148 -5.12 -0.23 21.27
N PHE A 149 -5.87 -1.33 21.48
CA PHE A 149 -5.85 -2.08 22.74
C PHE A 149 -5.19 -3.46 22.71
N GLN A 150 -5.12 -4.19 21.59
CA GLN A 150 -4.48 -5.50 21.53
C GLN A 150 -3.05 -5.45 20.98
N SER A 151 -2.12 -5.24 21.92
CA SER A 151 -0.74 -5.74 21.95
C SER A 151 -0.44 -6.07 23.40
#